data_AF-A0AAW1AA57-F1
#
_entry.id   AF-A0AAW1AA57-F1
#
_cell.length_a   1.000
_cell.length_b   1.000
_cell.length_c   1.000
_cell.angle_alpha   90.00
_cell.angle_beta   90.00
_cell.angle_gamma   90.00
#
_symmetry.space_group_name_H-M   'P 1'
#
loop_
_entity.id
_entity.type
_entity.pdbx_description
1 polymer ?
#
loop_
_entity_poly.entity_id
_entity_poly.type
_entity_poly.pdbx_seq_one_letter_code
_entity_poly.pdbx_strand_id
1 'polypeptide(L)' 'MFLTNVLCKKVKSKHILVLVESVASGHKRIKMRERLGDKIEEVQFDPYVQANVVYRELKKVKSI' A
#
# COMPACT_ATOMS: atom_id res chain seq x y z
N MET A 1 5.35 -37.55 15.74
CA MET A 1 4.77 -36.23 16.06
C MET A 1 4.61 -35.44 14.78
N PHE A 2 3.37 -35.20 14.32
CA PHE A 2 3.10 -34.29 13.20
C PHE A 2 2.88 -32.89 13.77
N LEU A 3 3.94 -32.07 13.82
CA LEU A 3 3.79 -30.64 14.04
C LEU A 3 3.06 -30.07 12.81
N THR A 4 1.75 -29.92 12.92
CA THR A 4 0.92 -29.38 11.84
C THR A 4 1.40 -27.97 11.48
N ASN A 5 1.52 -27.68 10.18
CA ASN A 5 1.95 -26.38 9.63
C ASN A 5 1.22 -25.15 10.21
N VAL A 6 0.05 -25.36 10.82
CA VAL A 6 -0.73 -24.35 11.54
C VAL A 6 0.10 -23.68 12.64
N LEU A 7 0.91 -24.44 13.40
CA LEU A 7 1.70 -23.93 14.51
C LEU A 7 2.95 -23.15 14.06
N CYS A 8 3.44 -23.41 12.84
CA CYS A 8 4.62 -22.75 12.28
C CYS A 8 4.27 -21.52 11.40
N LYS A 9 2.99 -21.12 11.34
CA LYS A 9 2.55 -20.04 10.45
C LYS A 9 2.93 -18.67 11.02
N LYS A 10 3.66 -17.88 10.22
CA LYS A 10 4.00 -16.49 10.58
C LYS A 10 2.73 -15.64 10.75
N VAL A 11 2.65 -14.93 11.87
CA VAL A 11 1.55 -14.01 12.17
C VAL A 11 1.45 -12.96 11.07
N LYS A 12 0.24 -12.75 10.54
CA LYS A 12 0.01 -11.75 9.49
C LYS A 12 0.09 -10.35 10.09
N SER A 13 0.81 -9.45 9.41
CA SER A 13 0.83 -8.04 9.79
C SER A 13 -0.54 -7.37 9.70
N LYS A 14 -0.82 -6.46 10.63
CA LYS A 14 -2.00 -5.58 10.55
C LYS A 14 -1.90 -4.60 9.37
N HIS A 15 -0.71 -4.11 9.07
CA HIS A 15 -0.49 -3.08 8.06
C HIS A 15 0.36 -3.58 6.90
N ILE A 16 0.17 -2.96 5.74
CA ILE A 16 0.91 -3.21 4.52
C ILE A 16 1.36 -1.89 3.92
N LEU A 17 2.53 -1.92 3.28
CA LEU A 17 3.01 -0.82 2.47
C LEU A 17 2.54 -1.01 1.04
N VAL A 18 1.99 0.05 0.48
CA VAL A 18 1.45 0.11 -0.86
C VAL A 18 2.11 1.25 -1.62
N LEU A 19 2.32 1.02 -2.90
CA LEU A 19 2.79 2.02 -3.83
C LEU A 19 1.58 2.69 -4.45
N VAL A 20 1.54 4.01 -4.34
CA VAL A 20 0.47 4.87 -4.82
C VAL A 20 1.06 5.76 -5.91
N GLU A 21 0.31 5.97 -6.99
CA GLU A 21 0.75 6.71 -8.17
C GLU A 21 -0.19 7.87 -8.48
N SER A 22 0.39 9.01 -8.84
CA SER A 22 -0.34 10.17 -9.35
C SER A 22 -1.00 9.83 -10.68
N VAL A 23 -2.29 10.13 -10.81
CA VAL A 23 -3.03 9.95 -12.06
C VAL A 23 -2.51 10.87 -13.18
N ALA A 24 -1.93 12.02 -12.85
CA ALA A 24 -1.50 13.01 -13.85
C ALA A 24 -0.07 12.79 -14.36
N SER A 25 0.90 12.58 -13.46
CA SER A 25 2.33 12.53 -13.84
C SER A 25 2.97 11.14 -13.73
N GLY A 26 2.31 10.18 -13.09
CA GLY A 26 2.93 8.91 -12.73
C GLY A 26 3.94 9.01 -11.58
N HIS A 27 3.97 10.12 -10.82
CA HIS A 27 4.77 10.22 -9.59
C HIS A 27 4.37 9.12 -8.60
N LYS A 28 5.36 8.40 -8.05
CA LYS A 28 5.14 7.26 -7.16
C LYS A 28 5.53 7.58 -5.73
N ARG A 29 4.68 7.18 -4.79
CA ARG A 29 4.90 7.32 -3.35
C ARG A 29 4.53 6.04 -2.62
N ILE A 30 5.11 5.85 -1.45
CA ILE A 30 4.80 4.70 -0.58
C ILE A 30 3.90 5.20 0.55
N LYS A 31 2.82 4.46 0.80
CA LYS A 31 1.92 4.67 1.93
C LYS A 31 1.67 3.39 2.70
N MET A 32 1.26 3.55 3.95
CA MET A 32 0.83 2.47 4.83
C MET A 32 -0.69 2.40 4.82
N ARG A 33 -1.25 1.20 4.67
CA ARG A 33 -2.69 0.95 4.81
C ARG A 33 -2.96 -0.27 5.67
N GLU A 34 -4.16 -0.33 6.24
CA GLU A 34 -4.63 -1.53 6.92
C GLU A 34 -4.86 -2.66 5.90
N ARG A 35 -4.47 -3.89 6.28
CA ARG A 35 -4.52 -5.06 5.39
C ARG A 35 -5.95 -5.39 4.90
N LEU A 36 -6.95 -5.15 5.75
CA LEU A 36 -8.36 -5.43 5.45
C LEU A 36 -9.13 -4.18 5.00
N GLY A 37 -8.45 -3.03 4.89
CA GLY A 37 -9.09 -1.79 4.44
C GLY A 37 -9.25 -1.74 2.92
N ASP A 38 -9.98 -0.72 2.47
CA ASP A 38 -10.16 -0.44 1.06
C ASP A 38 -8.88 0.06 0.39
N LYS A 39 -8.92 0.15 -0.95
CA LYS A 39 -7.83 0.73 -1.74
C LYS A 39 -7.73 2.22 -1.47
N ILE A 40 -6.51 2.73 -1.38
CA ILE A 40 -6.27 4.15 -1.16
C ILE A 40 -6.51 4.94 -2.45
N GLU A 41 -7.41 5.92 -2.37
CA GLU A 41 -7.53 7.03 -3.31
C GLU A 41 -7.51 8.34 -2.51
N GLU A 42 -6.43 9.11 -2.62
CA GLU A 42 -6.28 10.34 -1.86
C GLU A 42 -5.73 11.46 -2.73
N VAL A 43 -6.14 12.70 -2.45
CA VAL A 43 -5.60 13.88 -3.12
C VAL A 43 -4.29 14.28 -2.45
N GLN A 44 -3.21 14.33 -3.21
CA GLN A 44 -1.92 14.80 -2.73
C GLN A 44 -1.27 15.74 -3.73
N PHE A 45 -0.39 16.59 -3.22
CA PHE A 45 0.42 17.46 -4.05
C PHE A 45 1.40 16.64 -4.92
N ASP A 46 1.33 16.86 -6.22
CA ASP A 46 2.24 16.30 -7.22
C ASP A 46 3.33 17.33 -7.57
N PRO A 47 4.61 17.04 -7.31
CA PRO A 47 5.70 17.97 -7.59
C PRO A 47 5.93 18.22 -9.09
N TYR A 48 5.55 17.30 -9.98
CA TYR A 48 5.75 17.49 -11.42
C TYR A 48 4.68 18.40 -12.04
N VAL A 49 3.44 18.27 -11.59
CA VAL A 49 2.31 19.11 -12.05
C VAL A 49 2.21 20.40 -11.22
N GLN A 50 2.85 20.44 -10.04
CA GLN A 50 2.76 21.52 -9.06
C GLN A 50 1.31 21.81 -8.61
N ALA A 51 0.49 20.77 -8.57
CA ALA A 51 -0.92 20.85 -8.21
C ALA A 51 -1.35 19.65 -7.35
N ASN A 52 -2.50 19.78 -6.70
CA ASN A 52 -3.13 18.68 -5.98
C ASN A 52 -3.82 17.73 -6.95
N VAL A 53 -3.37 16.48 -7.00
CA VAL A 53 -3.84 15.44 -7.91
C VAL A 53 -4.27 14.22 -7.10
N VAL A 54 -5.19 13.43 -7.66
CA VAL A 54 -5.57 12.13 -7.08
C VAL A 54 -4.44 11.12 -7.27
N TYR A 55 -4.07 10.47 -6.18
CA TYR A 55 -3.13 9.36 -6.13
C TYR A 55 -3.91 8.05 -5.91
N ARG A 56 -3.65 7.03 -6.74
CA ARG A 56 -4.30 5.72 -6.69
C ARG A 56 -3.33 4.61 -6.32
N GLU A 57 -3.79 3.66 -5.51
CA GLU A 57 -3.02 2.46 -5.17
C GLU A 57 -2.77 1.58 -6.40
N LEU A 58 -1.50 1.31 -6.70
CA LEU A 58 -1.08 0.39 -7.76
C LEU A 58 -0.88 -1.02 -7.24
N LYS A 59 0.04 -1.17 -6.28
CA LYS A 59 0.51 -2.49 -5.84
C LYS A 59 0.99 -2.48 -4.40
N LYS A 60 0.86 -3.63 -3.74
CA LYS A 60 1.48 -3.91 -2.45
C LYS A 60 2.99 -4.08 -2.63
N VAL A 61 3.76 -3.41 -1.77
CA VAL A 61 5.23 -3.51 -1.72
C VAL A 61 5.67 -4.55 -0.69
N LYS A 62 5.30 -4.38 0.57
CA LYS A 62 5.66 -5.31 1.65
C LYS A 62 4.63 -5.32 2.77
N SER A 63 4.56 -6.44 3.50
CA SER A 63 3.89 -6.49 4.81
C SER A 63 4.87 -6.06 5.88
N ILE A 64 4.44 -5.18 6.79
CA ILE A 64 5.20 -4.77 7.98
C ILE A 64 4.82 -5.68 9.14
#